data_AF-A0A960T4N3-F1
#
_entry.id   AF-A0A960T4N3-F1
#
_cell.length_a   1.000
_cell.length_b   1.000
_cell.length_c   1.000
_cell.angle_alpha   90.00
_cell.angle_beta   90.00
_cell.angle_gamma   90.00
#
_symmetry.space_group_name_H-M   'P 1'
#
loop_
_entity.id
_entity.type
_entity.pdbx_description
1 polymer ?
#
loop_
_entity_poly.entity_id
_entity_poly.type
_entity_poly.pdbx_seq_one_letter_code
_entity_poly.pdbx_strand_id
1 'polypeptide(L)'
;MRLSAIPSLFLVCTASYCGAVHDLKQLIDEALHHNCGIRALCQSAAAAQLECDAQYGAFQPQLYYQGGTTREDLNRRSDSYQYGYVGADWNLYRGGADHAELRRLRALSAISCLDVEDERRSIAREVAHYYYEILYCTRALELFGSELSANVDYHASADRKWQAGLTSEVDQLEFDLREAELRGQRKRIQGDLVNAQQQLYTLIACPDFEADMELKGDFCRVRSFDLCKLYQCAISQRIEKSRVCYEQRALYQDVVQQRARQLPSIDLHTTYGTEPDLQDERSQGWKCHIEVTVPLWDGMTAYNKTRAAKTRARAQEYADCQLDHNIHRELTASLSRLDLLADCLQLEEGRLRKLEDYWTKTEDAYSRGVMNSPDLAGAAERLLESRLHILQLKRDYAFTLIDLSAAVGCYPPFGCCEEETPGPTAYDEGASWVSQAQEQAQ
;
A
#
# COMPACT_ATOMS: atom_id res chain seq x y z
N MET A 1 -26.52 43.08 -28.95
CA MET A 1 -27.32 41.84 -28.97
C MET A 1 -27.20 41.20 -27.60
N ARG A 2 -28.32 41.08 -26.89
CA ARG A 2 -28.46 40.34 -25.61
C ARG A 2 -28.33 38.85 -25.88
N LEU A 3 -27.75 38.09 -24.94
CA LEU A 3 -28.02 36.68 -24.59
C LEU A 3 -27.09 36.36 -23.40
N SER A 4 -27.58 36.52 -22.17
CA SER A 4 -28.33 35.55 -21.35
C SER A 4 -27.40 34.64 -20.55
N ALA A 5 -27.22 35.00 -19.28
CA ALA A 5 -26.64 34.17 -18.23
C ALA A 5 -27.57 32.97 -17.95
N ILE A 6 -26.99 31.78 -17.89
CA ILE A 6 -27.64 30.56 -17.38
C ILE A 6 -27.04 30.32 -16.00
N PRO A 7 -27.80 30.43 -14.89
CA PRO A 7 -27.33 29.92 -13.62
C PRO A 7 -27.57 28.40 -13.62
N SER A 8 -26.51 27.62 -13.76
CA SER A 8 -26.53 26.19 -13.43
C SER A 8 -26.77 26.06 -11.93
N LEU A 9 -28.03 25.76 -11.56
CA LEU A 9 -28.37 25.26 -10.24
C LEU A 9 -27.55 23.99 -9.99
N PHE A 10 -26.46 24.13 -9.25
CA PHE A 10 -25.84 23.01 -8.54
C PHE A 10 -26.83 22.58 -7.46
N LEU A 11 -27.64 21.59 -7.80
CA LEU A 11 -28.42 20.81 -6.86
C LEU A 11 -27.43 19.90 -6.14
N VAL A 12 -26.71 20.45 -5.15
CA VAL A 12 -25.96 19.62 -4.20
C VAL A 12 -27.01 18.92 -3.36
N CYS A 13 -27.33 17.69 -3.77
CA CYS A 13 -27.98 16.71 -2.92
C CYS A 13 -27.09 16.54 -1.69
N THR A 14 -27.38 17.28 -0.63
CA THR A 14 -26.98 16.88 0.73
C THR A 14 -27.81 15.65 1.05
N ALA A 15 -27.32 14.49 0.63
CA ALA A 15 -27.73 13.25 1.24
C ALA A 15 -27.20 13.30 2.68
N SER A 16 -28.04 13.75 3.62
CA SER A 16 -27.84 13.45 5.04
C SER A 16 -27.79 11.92 5.15
N TYR A 17 -26.59 11.37 5.16
CA TYR A 17 -26.35 9.96 5.41
C TYR A 17 -26.38 9.75 6.92
N CYS A 18 -27.59 9.82 7.47
CA CYS A 18 -27.84 9.57 8.88
C CYS A 18 -27.58 8.08 9.16
N GLY A 19 -26.47 7.79 9.84
CA GLY A 19 -26.20 6.53 10.54
C GLY A 19 -26.18 5.27 9.65
N ALA A 20 -25.36 5.26 8.60
CA ALA A 20 -25.10 4.00 7.92
C ALA A 20 -24.17 3.13 8.75
N VAL A 21 -24.55 1.87 8.85
CA VAL A 21 -23.75 0.87 9.51
C VAL A 21 -22.85 0.23 8.47
N HIS A 22 -21.54 0.43 8.61
CA HIS A 22 -20.57 0.00 7.61
C HIS A 22 -19.99 -1.38 7.94
N ASP A 23 -19.98 -2.26 6.94
CA ASP A 23 -19.25 -3.53 6.96
C ASP A 23 -17.81 -3.33 6.45
N LEU A 24 -16.88 -4.18 6.88
CA LEU A 24 -15.46 -4.08 6.51
C LEU A 24 -15.27 -4.04 4.99
N LYS A 25 -16.01 -4.87 4.24
CA LYS A 25 -15.91 -4.91 2.77
C LYS A 25 -16.27 -3.56 2.14
N GLN A 26 -17.33 -2.93 2.61
CA GLN A 26 -17.79 -1.64 2.08
C GLN A 26 -16.75 -0.54 2.33
N LEU A 27 -16.15 -0.52 3.52
CA LEU A 27 -15.10 0.44 3.87
C LEU A 27 -13.86 0.28 3.00
N ILE A 28 -13.46 -0.96 2.72
CA ILE A 28 -12.30 -1.17 1.86
C ILE A 28 -12.64 -0.77 0.42
N ASP A 29 -13.80 -1.16 -0.10
CA ASP A 29 -14.21 -0.78 -1.45
C ASP A 29 -14.23 0.75 -1.59
N GLU A 30 -14.80 1.47 -0.63
CA GLU A 30 -14.85 2.93 -0.64
C GLU A 30 -13.44 3.56 -0.58
N ALA A 31 -12.56 3.02 0.28
CA ALA A 31 -11.16 3.47 0.34
C ALA A 31 -10.44 3.26 -1.00
N LEU A 32 -10.62 2.11 -1.66
CA LEU A 32 -9.95 1.85 -2.94
C LEU A 32 -10.42 2.79 -4.07
N HIS A 33 -11.67 3.26 -4.05
CA HIS A 33 -12.20 4.14 -5.08
C HIS A 33 -11.77 5.61 -4.91
N HIS A 34 -11.64 6.07 -3.66
CA HIS A 34 -11.42 7.48 -3.35
C HIS A 34 -9.96 7.83 -3.01
N ASN A 35 -9.12 6.86 -2.68
CA ASN A 35 -7.76 7.13 -2.25
C ASN A 35 -6.90 7.81 -3.35
N CYS A 36 -6.36 8.98 -3.01
CA CYS A 36 -5.52 9.78 -3.91
C CYS A 36 -4.15 9.13 -4.22
N GLY A 37 -3.61 8.33 -3.30
CA GLY A 37 -2.34 7.62 -3.47
C GLY A 37 -2.42 6.58 -4.59
N ILE A 38 -3.49 5.78 -4.60
CA ILE A 38 -3.77 4.82 -5.68
C ILE A 38 -3.87 5.57 -7.03
N ARG A 39 -4.65 6.66 -7.07
CA ARG A 39 -4.81 7.46 -8.30
C ARG A 39 -3.49 8.03 -8.80
N ALA A 40 -2.62 8.50 -7.91
CA ALA A 40 -1.28 8.99 -8.27
C ALA A 40 -0.40 7.87 -8.86
N LEU A 41 -0.42 6.68 -8.26
CA LEU A 41 0.31 5.52 -8.80
C LEU A 41 -0.26 5.05 -10.14
N CYS A 42 -1.59 5.09 -10.33
CA CYS A 42 -2.21 4.81 -11.63
C CYS A 42 -1.68 5.77 -12.71
N GLN A 43 -1.57 7.07 -12.41
CA GLN A 43 -0.97 8.04 -13.33
C GLN A 43 0.51 7.77 -13.59
N SER A 44 1.28 7.36 -12.57
CA SER A 44 2.69 6.95 -12.74
C SER A 44 2.82 5.70 -13.61
N ALA A 45 1.92 4.73 -13.47
CA ALA A 45 1.91 3.51 -14.29
C ALA A 45 1.53 3.83 -15.74
N ALA A 46 0.55 4.71 -15.95
CA ALA A 46 0.21 5.22 -17.28
C ALA A 46 1.39 5.97 -17.92
N ALA A 47 2.12 6.79 -17.15
CA ALA A 47 3.33 7.46 -17.62
C ALA A 47 4.41 6.46 -18.04
N ALA A 48 4.64 5.39 -17.26
CA ALA A 48 5.60 4.34 -17.60
C ALA A 48 5.19 3.56 -18.88
N GLN A 49 3.90 3.39 -19.12
CA GLN A 49 3.40 2.83 -20.40
C GLN A 49 3.69 3.77 -21.57
N LEU A 50 3.43 5.07 -21.42
CA LEU A 50 3.72 6.08 -22.44
C LEU A 50 5.22 6.19 -22.72
N GLU A 51 6.08 6.03 -21.72
CA GLU A 51 7.54 5.94 -21.91
C GLU A 51 7.94 4.70 -22.72
N CYS A 52 7.27 3.57 -22.48
CA CYS A 52 7.46 2.38 -23.31
C CYS A 52 7.01 2.61 -24.76
N ASP A 53 5.91 3.35 -24.97
CA ASP A 53 5.43 3.67 -26.31
C ASP A 53 6.32 4.68 -27.03
N ALA A 54 6.89 5.64 -26.28
CA ALA A 54 7.87 6.58 -26.80
C ALA A 54 9.12 5.87 -27.36
N GLN A 55 9.49 4.71 -26.79
CA GLN A 55 10.59 3.90 -27.29
C GLN A 55 10.35 3.34 -28.71
N TYR A 56 9.09 3.25 -29.19
CA TYR A 56 8.85 2.93 -30.60
C TYR A 56 9.41 4.01 -31.55
N GLY A 57 9.53 5.26 -31.07
CA GLY A 57 10.17 6.35 -31.80
C GLY A 57 11.64 6.07 -32.14
N ALA A 58 12.33 5.20 -31.40
CA ALA A 58 13.69 4.78 -31.70
C ALA A 58 13.80 3.96 -33.00
N PHE A 59 12.70 3.37 -33.48
CA PHE A 59 12.63 2.61 -34.74
C PHE A 59 12.15 3.47 -35.92
N GLN A 60 11.77 4.72 -35.67
CA GLN A 60 11.24 5.65 -36.68
C GLN A 60 12.30 6.68 -37.09
N PRO A 61 12.22 7.22 -38.31
CA PRO A 61 13.06 8.35 -38.70
C PRO A 61 12.69 9.59 -37.89
N GLN A 62 13.71 10.29 -37.39
CA GLN A 62 13.59 11.54 -36.65
C GLN A 62 13.82 12.70 -37.61
N LEU A 63 12.78 13.51 -37.83
CA LEU A 63 12.85 14.69 -38.70
C LEU A 63 13.17 15.93 -37.87
N TYR A 64 14.13 16.71 -38.33
CA TYR A 64 14.51 17.97 -37.69
C TYR A 64 14.75 19.05 -38.73
N TYR A 65 14.56 20.30 -38.32
CA TYR A 65 14.92 21.46 -39.11
C TYR A 65 16.04 22.19 -38.39
N GLN A 66 17.11 22.48 -39.10
CA GLN A 66 18.21 23.28 -38.59
C GLN A 66 18.45 24.46 -39.51
N GLY A 67 18.49 25.65 -38.92
CA GLY A 67 18.83 26.88 -39.62
C GLY A 67 19.64 27.78 -38.74
N GLY A 68 20.55 28.53 -39.36
CA GLY A 68 21.45 29.39 -38.62
C GLY A 68 22.31 30.22 -39.54
N THR A 69 23.18 31.02 -38.92
CA THR A 69 24.26 31.71 -39.60
C THR A 69 25.56 31.26 -38.99
N THR A 70 26.51 30.88 -39.83
CA THR A 70 27.86 30.51 -39.41
C THR A 70 28.82 31.52 -40.03
N ARG A 71 29.77 32.00 -39.23
CA ARG A 71 30.88 32.80 -39.70
C ARG A 71 32.14 31.95 -39.60
N GLU A 72 32.81 31.75 -40.72
CA GLU A 72 34.08 31.03 -40.75
C GLU A 72 35.19 31.94 -41.30
N ASP A 73 36.31 31.96 -40.58
CA ASP A 73 37.50 32.71 -40.97
C ASP A 73 38.55 31.74 -41.53
N LEU A 74 38.64 31.62 -42.85
CA LEU A 74 39.59 30.73 -43.55
C LEU A 74 40.48 31.55 -44.51
N ASN A 75 41.80 31.34 -44.45
CA ASN A 75 42.78 32.01 -45.32
C ASN A 75 42.63 33.56 -45.42
N ARG A 76 42.43 34.25 -44.29
CA ARG A 76 42.21 35.72 -44.20
C ARG A 76 40.94 36.23 -44.89
N ARG A 77 40.03 35.33 -45.27
CA ARG A 77 38.70 35.65 -45.78
C ARG A 77 37.69 35.33 -44.67
N SER A 78 36.82 36.30 -44.38
CA SER A 78 35.77 36.20 -43.37
C SER A 78 34.45 36.19 -44.11
N ASP A 79 33.91 35.01 -44.35
CA ASP A 79 32.64 34.85 -45.04
C ASP A 79 31.57 34.42 -44.03
N SER A 80 30.37 35.00 -44.14
CA SER A 80 29.22 34.61 -43.35
C SER A 80 28.22 33.87 -44.23
N TYR A 81 27.80 32.71 -43.75
CA TYR A 81 26.93 31.80 -44.48
C TYR A 81 25.66 31.59 -43.70
N GLN A 82 24.53 31.85 -44.34
CA GLN A 82 23.23 31.44 -43.84
C GLN A 82 22.95 30.04 -44.34
N TYR A 83 22.56 29.14 -43.45
CA TYR A 83 22.21 27.78 -43.80
C TYR A 83 20.83 27.43 -43.26
N GLY A 84 20.18 26.50 -43.93
CA GLY A 84 18.84 26.05 -43.61
C GLY A 84 18.58 24.72 -44.31
N TYR A 85 18.35 23.67 -43.54
CA TYR A 85 18.07 22.34 -44.06
C TYR A 85 17.11 21.58 -43.16
N VAL A 86 16.37 20.66 -43.78
CA VAL A 86 15.62 19.62 -43.09
C VAL A 86 16.47 18.36 -43.11
N GLY A 87 16.72 17.80 -41.94
CA GLY A 87 17.40 16.52 -41.76
C GLY A 87 16.43 15.43 -41.36
N ALA A 88 16.73 14.19 -41.74
CA ALA A 88 16.16 13.00 -41.13
C ALA A 88 17.28 12.06 -40.72
N ASP A 89 17.24 11.64 -39.46
CA ASP A 89 18.11 10.61 -38.90
C ASP A 89 17.31 9.35 -38.66
N TRP A 90 17.77 8.22 -39.20
CA TRP A 90 17.12 6.94 -38.96
C TRP A 90 18.12 5.89 -38.52
N ASN A 91 17.96 5.46 -37.27
CA ASN A 91 18.64 4.28 -36.76
C ASN A 91 18.06 3.02 -37.42
N LEU A 92 18.81 2.44 -38.35
CA LEU A 92 18.41 1.20 -39.01
C LEU A 92 18.74 -0.02 -38.14
N TYR A 93 19.87 0.03 -37.42
CA TYR A 93 20.31 -1.06 -36.57
C TYR A 93 21.34 -0.62 -35.52
N ARG A 94 21.12 -0.94 -34.24
CA ARG A 94 22.11 -0.77 -33.14
C ARG A 94 22.42 -2.07 -32.41
N GLY A 95 22.82 -3.12 -33.14
CA GLY A 95 23.19 -4.39 -32.49
C GLY A 95 22.03 -5.07 -31.72
N GLY A 96 20.78 -4.69 -31.99
CA GLY A 96 19.61 -5.14 -31.23
C GLY A 96 19.38 -4.40 -29.89
N ALA A 97 20.11 -3.32 -29.60
CA ALA A 97 19.96 -2.53 -28.38
C ALA A 97 18.55 -1.98 -28.20
N ASP A 98 17.92 -1.46 -29.26
CA ASP A 98 16.60 -0.83 -29.17
C ASP A 98 15.49 -1.83 -28.84
N HIS A 99 15.59 -3.06 -29.35
CA HIS A 99 14.68 -4.15 -29.00
C HIS A 99 14.87 -4.62 -27.55
N ALA A 100 16.12 -4.65 -27.07
CA ALA A 100 16.40 -4.97 -25.68
C ALA A 100 15.86 -3.88 -24.74
N GLU A 101 16.04 -2.60 -25.10
CA GLU A 101 15.51 -1.47 -24.33
C GLU A 101 13.97 -1.50 -24.29
N LEU A 102 13.30 -1.74 -25.42
CA LEU A 102 11.85 -1.87 -25.44
C LEU A 102 11.37 -3.00 -24.51
N ARG A 103 12.02 -4.16 -24.53
CA ARG A 103 11.69 -5.27 -23.61
C ARG A 103 12.00 -4.93 -22.15
N ARG A 104 13.04 -4.13 -21.88
CA ARG A 104 13.39 -3.64 -20.54
C ARG A 104 12.30 -2.70 -20.02
N LEU A 105 11.92 -1.69 -20.80
CA LEU A 105 10.87 -0.73 -20.46
C LEU A 105 9.51 -1.42 -20.26
N ARG A 106 9.16 -2.43 -21.06
CA ARG A 106 7.95 -3.24 -20.81
C ARG A 106 7.97 -3.95 -19.46
N ALA A 107 9.12 -4.48 -19.05
CA ALA A 107 9.25 -5.10 -17.73
C ALA A 107 9.21 -4.07 -16.60
N LEU A 108 9.73 -2.86 -16.80
CA LEU A 108 9.61 -1.76 -15.84
C LEU A 108 8.18 -1.23 -15.75
N SER A 109 7.47 -1.11 -16.87
CA SER A 109 6.05 -0.76 -16.90
C SER A 109 5.20 -1.82 -16.18
N ALA A 110 5.51 -3.11 -16.35
CA ALA A 110 4.89 -4.18 -15.55
C ALA A 110 5.06 -3.97 -14.04
N ILE A 111 6.27 -3.59 -13.61
CA ILE A 111 6.56 -3.29 -12.20
C ILE A 111 5.73 -2.10 -11.73
N SER A 112 5.58 -1.05 -12.54
CA SER A 112 4.73 0.10 -12.19
C SER A 112 3.26 -0.27 -12.02
N CYS A 113 2.74 -1.24 -12.79
CA CYS A 113 1.39 -1.77 -12.58
C CYS A 113 1.30 -2.59 -11.28
N LEU A 114 2.36 -3.33 -10.93
CA LEU A 114 2.43 -4.03 -9.65
C LEU A 114 2.50 -3.07 -8.46
N ASP A 115 3.11 -1.90 -8.60
CA ASP A 115 3.12 -0.85 -7.56
C ASP A 115 1.69 -0.40 -7.20
N VAL A 116 0.81 -0.25 -8.21
CA VAL A 116 -0.60 0.08 -7.99
C VAL A 116 -1.30 -1.00 -7.17
N GLU A 117 -1.13 -2.26 -7.56
CA GLU A 117 -1.76 -3.39 -6.85
C GLU A 117 -1.20 -3.59 -5.44
N ASP A 118 0.08 -3.29 -5.22
CA ASP A 118 0.72 -3.33 -3.91
C ASP A 118 0.11 -2.30 -2.97
N GLU A 119 -0.06 -1.07 -3.45
CA GLU A 119 -0.68 0.01 -2.70
C GLU A 119 -2.16 -0.30 -2.36
N ARG A 120 -2.91 -0.85 -3.34
CA ARG A 120 -4.30 -1.29 -3.10
C ARG A 120 -4.37 -2.32 -1.97
N ARG A 121 -3.46 -3.30 -1.95
CA ARG A 121 -3.40 -4.31 -0.90
C ARG A 121 -2.95 -3.72 0.44
N SER A 122 -2.03 -2.76 0.44
CA SER A 122 -1.61 -2.08 1.68
C SER A 122 -2.75 -1.29 2.29
N ILE A 123 -3.46 -0.48 1.50
CA ILE A 123 -4.61 0.30 1.97
C ILE A 123 -5.71 -0.62 2.52
N ALA A 124 -6.01 -1.72 1.82
CA ALA A 124 -7.00 -2.68 2.30
C ALA A 124 -6.63 -3.33 3.64
N ARG A 125 -5.35 -3.67 3.80
CA ARG A 125 -4.80 -4.17 5.05
C ARG A 125 -4.92 -3.13 6.17
N GLU A 126 -4.55 -1.87 5.90
CA GLU A 126 -4.60 -0.79 6.88
C GLU A 126 -6.03 -0.46 7.31
N VAL A 127 -6.97 -0.39 6.36
CA VAL A 127 -8.41 -0.23 6.65
C VAL A 127 -8.91 -1.37 7.55
N ALA A 128 -8.51 -2.61 7.29
CA ALA A 128 -8.89 -3.75 8.13
C ALA A 128 -8.30 -3.66 9.55
N HIS A 129 -7.04 -3.21 9.70
CA HIS A 129 -6.45 -2.96 11.02
C HIS A 129 -7.21 -1.87 11.79
N TYR A 130 -7.46 -0.71 11.17
CA TYR A 130 -8.20 0.36 11.86
C TYR A 130 -9.65 -0.02 12.18
N TYR A 131 -10.31 -0.82 11.33
CA TYR A 131 -11.64 -1.35 11.62
C TYR A 131 -11.66 -2.18 12.92
N TYR A 132 -10.73 -3.12 13.09
CA TYR A 132 -10.68 -3.93 14.32
C TYR A 132 -10.15 -3.15 15.53
N GLU A 133 -9.32 -2.12 15.34
CA GLU A 133 -8.92 -1.21 16.42
C GLU A 133 -10.12 -0.39 16.93
N ILE A 134 -10.93 0.20 16.03
CA ILE A 134 -12.14 0.93 16.40
C ILE A 134 -13.12 0.00 17.11
N LEU A 135 -13.32 -1.22 16.60
CA LEU A 135 -14.17 -2.21 17.25
C LEU A 135 -13.69 -2.53 18.67
N TYR A 136 -12.38 -2.70 18.87
CA TYR A 136 -11.79 -2.89 20.21
C TYR A 136 -12.04 -1.69 21.12
N CYS A 137 -11.73 -0.47 20.67
CA CYS A 137 -11.92 0.74 21.47
C CYS A 137 -13.39 0.93 21.89
N THR A 138 -14.34 0.72 20.97
CA THR A 138 -15.78 0.83 21.27
C THR A 138 -16.21 -0.18 22.34
N ARG A 139 -15.83 -1.46 22.22
CA ARG A 139 -16.16 -2.49 23.22
C ARG A 139 -15.46 -2.24 24.56
N ALA A 140 -14.23 -1.74 24.55
CA ALA A 140 -13.52 -1.36 25.77
C ALA A 140 -14.21 -0.17 26.48
N LEU A 141 -14.70 0.83 25.75
CA LEU A 141 -15.46 1.95 26.32
C LEU A 141 -16.79 1.50 26.92
N GLU A 142 -17.48 0.53 26.30
CA GLU A 142 -18.68 -0.10 26.88
C GLU A 142 -18.36 -0.77 28.22
N LEU A 143 -17.28 -1.55 28.31
CA LEU A 143 -16.83 -2.17 29.55
C LEU A 143 -16.52 -1.13 30.63
N PHE A 144 -15.67 -0.13 30.32
CA PHE A 144 -15.36 0.95 31.27
C PHE A 144 -16.59 1.74 31.70
N GLY A 145 -17.57 1.94 30.80
CA GLY A 145 -18.84 2.56 31.12
C GLY A 145 -19.64 1.76 32.15
N SER A 146 -19.75 0.44 31.94
CA SER A 146 -20.46 -0.46 32.86
C SER A 146 -19.80 -0.55 34.24
N GLU A 147 -18.46 -0.64 34.29
CA GLU A 147 -17.71 -0.71 35.55
C GLU A 147 -17.76 0.63 36.31
N LEU A 148 -17.73 1.76 35.61
CA LEU A 148 -17.89 3.07 36.23
C LEU A 148 -19.28 3.21 36.87
N SER A 149 -20.35 2.77 36.19
CA SER A 149 -21.69 2.78 36.79
C SER A 149 -21.77 1.90 38.04
N ALA A 150 -21.19 0.69 37.99
CA ALA A 150 -21.16 -0.20 39.15
C ALA A 150 -20.37 0.42 40.32
N ASN A 151 -19.22 1.04 40.04
CA ASN A 151 -18.41 1.70 41.07
C ASN A 151 -19.15 2.87 41.75
N VAL A 152 -19.94 3.65 41.00
CA VAL A 152 -20.78 4.72 41.56
C VAL A 152 -21.86 4.14 42.47
N ASP A 153 -22.47 3.01 42.11
CA ASP A 153 -23.48 2.34 42.95
C ASP A 153 -22.86 1.79 44.25
N TYR A 154 -21.64 1.25 44.18
CA TYR A 154 -20.90 0.80 45.35
C TYR A 154 -20.45 1.96 46.24
N HIS A 155 -19.97 3.06 45.66
CA HIS A 155 -19.67 4.29 46.39
C HIS A 155 -20.90 4.78 47.16
N ALA A 156 -22.06 4.91 46.51
CA ALA A 156 -23.30 5.34 47.15
C ALA A 156 -23.78 4.36 48.24
N SER A 157 -23.40 3.09 48.16
CA SER A 157 -23.69 2.08 49.19
C SER A 157 -22.71 2.19 50.36
N ALA A 158 -21.43 2.45 50.10
CA ALA A 158 -20.41 2.73 51.12
C ALA A 158 -20.73 4.02 51.89
N ASP A 159 -21.18 5.07 51.20
CA ASP A 159 -21.64 6.32 51.81
C ASP A 159 -22.74 6.12 52.83
N ARG A 160 -23.75 5.33 52.47
CA ARG A 160 -24.86 4.99 53.37
C ARG A 160 -24.37 4.22 54.60
N LYS A 161 -23.42 3.30 54.43
CA LYS A 161 -22.80 2.56 55.55
C LYS A 161 -21.97 3.49 56.45
N TRP A 162 -21.24 4.44 55.87
CA TRP A 162 -20.43 5.40 56.62
C TRP A 162 -21.30 6.36 57.43
N GLN A 163 -22.35 6.92 56.83
CA GLN A 163 -23.33 7.76 57.53
C GLN A 163 -24.03 7.03 58.69
N ALA A 164 -24.21 5.72 58.56
CA ALA A 164 -24.74 4.86 59.61
C ALA A 164 -23.68 4.45 60.67
N GLY A 165 -22.42 4.86 60.51
CA GLY A 165 -21.32 4.51 61.41
C GLY A 165 -20.84 3.05 61.30
N LEU A 166 -21.16 2.38 60.20
CA LEU A 166 -20.87 0.94 59.99
C LEU A 166 -19.57 0.68 59.21
N THR A 167 -18.97 1.70 58.61
CA THR A 167 -17.67 1.60 57.94
C THR A 167 -16.80 2.85 58.17
N SER A 168 -15.53 2.76 57.78
CA SER A 168 -14.52 3.83 57.86
C SER A 168 -14.59 4.75 56.63
N GLU A 169 -14.14 5.99 56.77
CA GLU A 169 -13.98 6.95 55.65
C GLU A 169 -13.01 6.42 54.57
N VAL A 170 -12.07 5.54 54.95
CA VAL A 170 -11.13 4.88 54.02
C VAL A 170 -11.86 4.07 52.94
N ASP A 171 -13.01 3.47 53.28
CA ASP A 171 -13.80 2.68 52.34
C ASP A 171 -14.43 3.55 51.24
N GLN A 172 -14.79 4.80 51.56
CA GLN A 172 -15.29 5.76 50.56
C GLN A 172 -14.15 6.20 49.63
N LEU A 173 -13.01 6.56 50.25
CA LEU A 173 -11.83 7.01 49.52
C LEU A 173 -11.34 5.97 48.50
N GLU A 174 -11.47 4.68 48.81
CA GLU A 174 -11.10 3.59 47.89
C GLU A 174 -11.93 3.63 46.60
N PHE A 175 -13.25 3.80 46.71
CA PHE A 175 -14.13 3.89 45.54
C PHE A 175 -13.94 5.21 44.76
N ASP A 176 -13.62 6.32 45.45
CA ASP A 176 -13.25 7.60 44.82
C ASP A 176 -11.96 7.47 43.99
N LEU A 177 -10.93 6.84 44.56
CA LEU A 177 -9.66 6.59 43.88
C LEU A 177 -9.87 5.72 42.65
N ARG A 178 -10.68 4.65 42.78
CA ARG A 178 -11.02 3.77 41.67
C ARG A 178 -11.80 4.49 40.58
N GLU A 179 -12.74 5.36 40.94
CA GLU A 179 -13.48 6.16 39.96
C GLU A 179 -12.53 7.06 39.16
N ALA A 180 -11.60 7.74 39.83
CA ALA A 180 -10.61 8.59 39.18
C ALA A 180 -9.73 7.79 38.19
N GLU A 181 -9.34 6.58 38.56
CA GLU A 181 -8.58 5.67 37.70
C GLU A 181 -9.39 5.24 36.47
N LEU A 182 -10.62 4.74 36.67
CA LEU A 182 -11.51 4.32 35.58
C LEU A 182 -11.79 5.46 34.61
N ARG A 183 -12.03 6.68 35.12
CA ARG A 183 -12.20 7.88 34.27
C ARG A 183 -10.94 8.19 33.46
N GLY A 184 -9.76 8.07 34.07
CA GLY A 184 -8.47 8.25 33.39
C GLY A 184 -8.26 7.25 32.26
N GLN A 185 -8.46 5.96 32.53
CA GLN A 185 -8.32 4.89 31.54
C GLN A 185 -9.35 5.02 30.41
N ARG A 186 -10.61 5.33 30.73
CA ARG A 186 -11.66 5.58 29.74
C ARG A 186 -11.31 6.76 28.82
N LYS A 187 -10.79 7.87 29.36
CA LYS A 187 -10.36 9.02 28.55
C LYS A 187 -9.22 8.66 27.60
N ARG A 188 -8.29 7.80 28.02
CA ARG A 188 -7.22 7.30 27.16
C ARG A 188 -7.79 6.52 25.97
N ILE A 189 -8.63 5.52 26.21
CA ILE A 189 -9.25 4.72 25.13
C ILE A 189 -10.13 5.58 24.23
N GLN A 190 -10.80 6.60 24.78
CA GLN A 190 -11.54 7.57 23.97
C GLN A 190 -10.64 8.37 23.03
N GLY A 191 -9.44 8.76 23.46
CA GLY A 191 -8.43 9.36 22.59
C GLY A 191 -7.95 8.38 21.51
N ASP A 192 -7.69 7.13 21.88
CA ASP A 192 -7.29 6.08 20.93
C ASP A 192 -8.37 5.81 19.87
N LEU A 193 -9.65 5.82 20.26
CA LEU A 193 -10.80 5.71 19.35
C LEU A 193 -10.82 6.84 18.32
N VAL A 194 -10.73 8.10 18.79
CA VAL A 194 -10.76 9.27 17.90
C VAL A 194 -9.59 9.23 16.93
N ASN A 195 -8.40 8.83 17.40
CA ASN A 195 -7.23 8.68 16.54
C ASN A 195 -7.44 7.58 15.48
N ALA A 196 -7.95 6.40 15.87
CA ALA A 196 -8.19 5.31 14.93
C ALA A 196 -9.25 5.68 13.88
N GLN A 197 -10.32 6.39 14.28
CA GLN A 197 -11.32 6.93 13.36
C GLN A 197 -10.71 7.92 12.36
N GLN A 198 -9.87 8.86 12.83
CA GLN A 198 -9.20 9.83 11.96
C GLN A 198 -8.26 9.17 10.94
N GLN A 199 -7.54 8.12 11.34
CA GLN A 199 -6.69 7.37 10.41
C GLN A 199 -7.53 6.64 9.36
N LEU A 200 -8.63 5.99 9.77
CA LEU A 200 -9.57 5.40 8.82
C LEU A 200 -10.15 6.44 7.84
N TYR A 201 -10.52 7.61 8.32
CA TYR A 201 -11.00 8.72 7.49
C TYR A 201 -9.96 9.20 6.48
N THR A 202 -8.70 9.27 6.91
CA THR A 202 -7.58 9.64 6.02
C THR A 202 -7.40 8.61 4.91
N LEU A 203 -7.56 7.31 5.20
CA LEU A 203 -7.44 6.25 4.21
C LEU A 203 -8.58 6.23 3.20
N ILE A 204 -9.81 6.47 3.67
CA ILE A 204 -11.01 6.55 2.81
C ILE A 204 -10.96 7.81 1.94
N ALA A 205 -10.35 8.90 2.44
CA ALA A 205 -10.16 10.17 1.74
C ALA A 205 -11.47 10.78 1.19
N CYS A 206 -12.60 10.50 1.84
CA CYS A 206 -13.92 11.03 1.49
C CYS A 206 -14.26 12.23 2.41
N PRO A 207 -14.44 13.44 1.86
CA PRO A 207 -14.73 14.64 2.66
C PRO A 207 -16.12 14.65 3.31
N ASP A 208 -17.04 13.81 2.84
CA ASP A 208 -18.43 13.71 3.32
C ASP A 208 -18.63 12.62 4.39
N PHE A 209 -17.54 11.97 4.82
CA PHE A 209 -17.61 10.81 5.69
C PHE A 209 -17.65 11.27 7.17
N GLU A 210 -18.85 11.24 7.76
CA GLU A 210 -19.14 11.80 9.09
C GLU A 210 -18.58 10.95 10.25
N ALA A 211 -18.28 11.64 11.37
CA ALA A 211 -17.56 11.12 12.52
C ALA A 211 -18.29 10.02 13.34
N ASP A 212 -19.62 9.90 13.17
CA ASP A 212 -20.50 9.06 13.98
C ASP A 212 -20.80 7.72 13.27
N MET A 213 -19.75 6.91 13.10
CA MET A 213 -19.88 5.60 12.49
C MET A 213 -20.08 4.50 13.53
N GLU A 214 -21.26 3.87 13.52
CA GLU A 214 -21.48 2.61 14.24
C GLU A 214 -21.00 1.44 13.39
N LEU A 215 -19.85 0.85 13.76
CA LEU A 215 -19.36 -0.37 13.13
C LEU A 215 -20.14 -1.58 13.65
N LYS A 216 -20.73 -2.37 12.74
CA LYS A 216 -21.22 -3.72 13.07
C LYS A 216 -20.15 -4.75 12.75
N GLY A 217 -19.84 -5.59 13.72
CA GLY A 217 -18.96 -6.72 13.57
C GLY A 217 -18.63 -7.37 14.90
N ASP A 218 -18.33 -8.66 14.84
CA ASP A 218 -17.71 -9.39 15.93
C ASP A 218 -16.29 -9.78 15.51
N PHE A 219 -15.43 -10.02 16.51
CA PHE A 219 -14.07 -10.48 16.26
C PHE A 219 -14.06 -11.86 15.57
N CYS A 220 -13.03 -12.08 14.75
CA CYS A 220 -12.82 -13.33 14.03
C CYS A 220 -12.76 -14.54 14.97
N ARG A 221 -13.34 -15.67 14.52
CA ARG A 221 -13.21 -16.96 15.21
C ARG A 221 -11.83 -17.57 14.96
N VAL A 222 -11.35 -18.34 15.93
CA VAL A 222 -10.10 -19.10 15.82
C VAL A 222 -10.20 -20.11 14.68
N ARG A 223 -9.18 -20.15 13.82
CA ARG A 223 -9.01 -21.05 12.67
C ARG A 223 -7.62 -21.68 12.71
N SER A 224 -7.49 -22.84 12.08
CA SER A 224 -6.21 -23.51 11.83
C SER A 224 -5.85 -23.42 10.36
N PHE A 225 -4.54 -23.40 10.06
CA PHE A 225 -4.03 -23.28 8.71
C PHE A 225 -2.88 -24.25 8.48
N ASP A 226 -2.68 -24.64 7.22
CA ASP A 226 -1.59 -25.51 6.79
C ASP A 226 -0.47 -24.70 6.13
N LEU A 227 0.72 -24.70 6.74
CA LEU A 227 1.90 -23.98 6.27
C LEU A 227 2.26 -24.36 4.83
N CYS A 228 2.13 -25.64 4.45
CA CYS A 228 2.54 -26.09 3.13
C CYS A 228 1.67 -25.47 2.03
N LYS A 229 0.35 -25.43 2.24
CA LYS A 229 -0.60 -24.81 1.31
C LYS A 229 -0.40 -23.29 1.23
N LEU A 230 -0.24 -22.63 2.38
CA LEU A 230 -0.02 -21.20 2.43
C LEU A 230 1.27 -20.79 1.74
N TYR A 231 2.35 -21.56 1.87
CA TYR A 231 3.61 -21.30 1.19
C TYR A 231 3.48 -21.42 -0.33
N GLN A 232 2.76 -22.43 -0.83
CA GLN A 232 2.49 -22.59 -2.26
C GLN A 232 1.67 -21.43 -2.81
N CYS A 233 0.62 -21.00 -2.10
CA CYS A 233 -0.15 -19.81 -2.45
C CYS A 233 0.74 -18.56 -2.46
N ALA A 234 1.56 -18.35 -1.43
CA ALA A 234 2.44 -17.20 -1.29
C ALA A 234 3.44 -17.05 -2.44
N ILE A 235 4.07 -18.14 -2.88
CA ILE A 235 4.98 -18.09 -4.03
C ILE A 235 4.25 -17.66 -5.31
N SER A 236 2.99 -18.07 -5.48
CA SER A 236 2.21 -17.81 -6.69
C SER A 236 1.52 -16.44 -6.73
N GLN A 237 1.12 -15.90 -5.57
CA GLN A 237 0.23 -14.74 -5.48
C GLN A 237 0.88 -13.49 -4.88
N ARG A 238 2.05 -13.60 -4.24
CA ARG A 238 2.78 -12.43 -3.72
C ARG A 238 3.24 -11.52 -4.86
N ILE A 239 2.97 -10.23 -4.69
CA ILE A 239 3.45 -9.18 -5.59
C ILE A 239 4.98 -9.09 -5.57
N GLU A 240 5.62 -9.32 -4.42
CA GLU A 240 7.09 -9.31 -4.32
C GLU A 240 7.74 -10.34 -5.27
N LYS A 241 7.17 -11.54 -5.41
CA LYS A 241 7.68 -12.57 -6.32
C LYS A 241 7.48 -12.21 -7.78
N SER A 242 6.33 -11.64 -8.13
CA SER A 242 6.10 -11.16 -9.51
C SER A 242 7.02 -9.98 -9.84
N ARG A 243 7.22 -9.03 -8.91
CA ARG A 243 8.15 -7.91 -9.05
C ARG A 243 9.57 -8.38 -9.33
N VAL A 244 10.10 -9.28 -8.50
CA VAL A 244 11.47 -9.83 -8.68
C VAL A 244 11.62 -10.51 -10.05
N CYS A 245 10.59 -11.22 -10.53
CA CYS A 245 10.58 -11.83 -11.86
C CYS A 245 10.70 -10.78 -12.98
N TYR A 246 9.95 -9.68 -12.91
CA TYR A 246 10.05 -8.60 -13.90
C TYR A 246 11.38 -7.84 -13.80
N GLU A 247 11.90 -7.61 -12.59
CA GLU A 247 13.21 -7.00 -12.37
C GLU A 247 14.32 -7.86 -12.98
N GLN A 248 14.27 -9.17 -12.78
CA GLN A 248 15.23 -10.11 -13.37
C GLN A 248 15.15 -10.08 -14.91
N ARG A 249 13.94 -10.02 -15.48
CA ARG A 249 13.75 -9.85 -16.94
C ARG A 249 14.36 -8.54 -17.43
N ALA A 250 14.16 -7.42 -16.71
CA ALA A 250 14.74 -6.13 -17.05
C ALA A 250 16.28 -6.16 -17.00
N LEU A 251 16.86 -6.78 -15.98
CA LEU A 251 18.32 -6.94 -15.83
C LEU A 251 18.91 -7.82 -16.95
N TYR A 252 18.23 -8.88 -17.38
CA TYR A 252 18.68 -9.67 -18.52
C TYR A 252 18.65 -8.87 -19.82
N GLN A 253 17.66 -8.00 -20.03
CA GLN A 253 17.64 -7.11 -21.19
C GLN A 253 18.77 -6.07 -21.13
N ASP A 254 19.12 -5.55 -19.95
CA ASP A 254 20.31 -4.69 -19.78
C ASP A 254 21.60 -5.44 -20.20
N VAL A 255 21.76 -6.72 -19.87
CA VAL A 255 22.90 -7.53 -20.35
C VAL A 255 22.95 -7.58 -21.88
N VAL A 256 21.80 -7.74 -22.55
CA VAL A 256 21.72 -7.73 -24.02
C VAL A 256 22.07 -6.35 -24.57
N GLN A 257 21.58 -5.28 -23.95
CA GLN A 257 21.90 -3.90 -24.34
C GLN A 257 23.39 -3.58 -24.19
N GLN A 258 24.04 -4.00 -23.10
CA GLN A 258 25.49 -3.81 -22.93
C GLN A 258 26.31 -4.61 -23.95
N ARG A 259 25.82 -5.79 -24.38
CA ARG A 259 26.44 -6.58 -25.45
C ARG A 259 26.28 -5.93 -26.82
N ALA A 260 25.12 -5.35 -27.10
CA ALA A 260 24.81 -4.69 -28.37
C ALA A 260 25.77 -3.53 -28.68
N ARG A 261 26.32 -2.87 -27.64
CA ARG A 261 27.35 -1.82 -27.78
C ARG A 261 28.67 -2.30 -28.42
N GLN A 262 28.90 -3.60 -28.49
CA GLN A 262 30.08 -4.19 -29.15
C GLN A 262 29.81 -4.58 -30.60
N LEU A 263 28.56 -4.47 -31.05
CA LEU A 263 28.14 -4.79 -32.41
C LEU A 263 28.12 -3.51 -33.26
N PRO A 264 28.24 -3.64 -34.59
CA PRO A 264 28.14 -2.49 -35.48
C PRO A 264 26.76 -1.81 -35.37
N SER A 265 26.75 -0.48 -35.43
CA SER A 265 25.54 0.31 -35.67
C SER A 265 25.49 0.79 -37.12
N ILE A 266 24.27 0.91 -37.65
CA ILE A 266 23.97 1.39 -38.99
C ILE A 266 22.93 2.48 -38.85
N ASP A 267 23.31 3.71 -39.20
CA ASP A 267 22.46 4.88 -39.16
C ASP A 267 22.35 5.47 -40.58
N LEU A 268 21.17 5.94 -40.96
CA LEU A 268 20.90 6.60 -42.23
C LEU A 268 20.68 8.08 -41.97
N HIS A 269 21.50 8.91 -42.62
CA HIS A 269 21.43 10.36 -42.51
C HIS A 269 21.04 10.95 -43.86
N THR A 270 19.99 11.75 -43.86
CA THR A 270 19.53 12.46 -45.06
C THR A 270 19.29 13.93 -44.73
N THR A 271 19.90 14.83 -45.49
CA THR A 271 19.67 16.27 -45.38
C THR A 271 19.18 16.83 -46.70
N TYR A 272 18.28 17.80 -46.64
CA TYR A 272 17.79 18.53 -47.81
C TYR A 272 17.74 20.02 -47.51
N GLY A 273 18.48 20.81 -48.28
CA GLY A 273 18.50 22.26 -48.16
C GLY A 273 19.82 22.89 -48.57
N THR A 274 20.10 24.03 -47.97
CA THR A 274 21.36 24.76 -48.14
C THR A 274 22.21 24.54 -46.90
N GLU A 275 23.22 23.69 -47.03
CA GLU A 275 24.26 23.50 -46.01
C GLU A 275 25.36 24.57 -46.19
N PRO A 276 26.10 24.92 -45.11
CA PRO A 276 27.25 25.80 -45.22
C PRO A 276 28.40 25.02 -45.88
N ASP A 277 28.41 24.97 -47.21
CA ASP A 277 29.53 24.41 -47.97
C ASP A 277 30.38 25.55 -48.56
N LEU A 278 31.69 25.52 -48.31
CA LEU A 278 32.66 26.55 -48.67
C LEU A 278 32.81 26.71 -50.20
N GLN A 279 32.30 25.76 -50.99
CA GLN A 279 32.47 25.73 -52.44
C GLN A 279 31.25 26.19 -53.23
N ASP A 280 30.04 26.23 -52.64
CA ASP A 280 28.83 26.52 -53.40
C ASP A 280 27.74 27.19 -52.53
N GLU A 281 27.82 28.52 -52.42
CA GLU A 281 26.99 29.34 -51.52
C GLU A 281 25.48 29.33 -51.82
N ARG A 282 25.03 28.63 -52.88
CA ARG A 282 23.65 28.72 -53.39
C ARG A 282 23.03 27.42 -53.91
N SER A 283 23.69 26.27 -53.84
CA SER A 283 23.08 25.03 -54.32
C SER A 283 22.17 24.41 -53.25
N GLN A 284 20.87 24.37 -53.55
CA GLN A 284 19.94 23.52 -52.83
C GLN A 284 20.21 22.08 -53.27
N GLY A 285 20.50 21.20 -52.31
CA GLY A 285 20.82 19.81 -52.59
C GLY A 285 20.19 18.88 -51.56
N TRP A 286 20.09 17.60 -51.93
CA TRP A 286 19.88 16.53 -50.96
C TRP A 286 21.18 15.75 -50.81
N LYS A 287 21.55 15.40 -49.58
CA LYS A 287 22.65 14.50 -49.26
C LYS A 287 22.08 13.32 -48.50
N CYS A 288 22.49 12.11 -48.86
CA CYS A 288 22.07 10.89 -48.19
C CYS A 288 23.31 10.01 -48.03
N HIS A 289 23.59 9.58 -46.80
CA HIS A 289 24.67 8.65 -46.53
C HIS A 289 24.26 7.66 -45.43
N ILE A 290 24.79 6.45 -45.56
CA ILE A 290 24.67 5.41 -44.54
C ILE A 290 25.98 5.41 -43.77
N GLU A 291 25.89 5.64 -42.46
CA GLU A 291 27.01 5.54 -41.55
C GLU A 291 27.02 4.15 -40.90
N VAL A 292 28.15 3.46 -40.97
CA VAL A 292 28.36 2.19 -40.26
C VAL A 292 29.45 2.39 -39.23
N THR A 293 29.09 2.43 -37.95
CA THR A 293 30.02 2.61 -36.86
C THR A 293 30.38 1.25 -36.26
N VAL A 294 31.64 0.84 -36.41
CA VAL A 294 32.16 -0.42 -35.83
C VAL A 294 33.16 -0.09 -34.72
N PRO A 295 32.84 -0.30 -33.44
CA PRO A 295 33.78 -0.04 -32.35
C PRO A 295 34.89 -1.11 -32.36
N LEU A 296 36.09 -0.75 -32.80
CA LEU A 296 37.23 -1.68 -32.85
C LEU A 296 37.92 -1.84 -31.50
N TRP A 297 38.03 -0.75 -30.72
CA TRP A 297 38.64 -0.75 -29.39
C TRP A 297 38.05 0.38 -28.54
N ASP A 298 37.54 0.03 -27.36
CA ASP A 298 36.85 0.94 -26.45
C ASP A 298 37.53 1.02 -25.06
N GLY A 299 38.77 0.54 -24.94
CA GLY A 299 39.48 0.46 -23.66
C GLY A 299 38.90 -0.59 -22.70
N MET A 300 38.33 -1.68 -23.21
CA MET A 300 37.67 -2.74 -22.43
C MET A 300 36.39 -2.28 -21.70
N THR A 301 35.83 -1.12 -22.06
CA THR A 301 34.70 -0.55 -21.34
C THR A 301 33.43 -1.38 -21.53
N ALA A 302 33.09 -1.80 -22.75
CA ALA A 302 31.93 -2.65 -23.01
C ALA A 302 32.11 -4.06 -22.43
N TYR A 303 33.34 -4.60 -22.41
CA TYR A 303 33.64 -5.88 -21.75
C TYR A 303 33.31 -5.81 -20.25
N ASN A 304 33.85 -4.79 -19.55
CA ASN A 304 33.64 -4.62 -18.12
C ASN A 304 32.18 -4.27 -17.78
N LYS A 305 31.51 -3.44 -18.59
CA LYS A 305 30.07 -3.12 -18.42
C LYS A 305 29.17 -4.34 -18.60
N THR A 306 29.45 -5.18 -19.60
CA THR A 306 28.71 -6.44 -19.80
C THR A 306 28.91 -7.40 -18.63
N ARG A 307 30.14 -7.52 -18.14
CA ARG A 307 30.45 -8.35 -16.97
C ARG A 307 29.75 -7.83 -15.71
N ALA A 308 29.74 -6.51 -15.51
CA ALA A 308 29.01 -5.88 -14.41
C ALA A 308 27.50 -6.15 -14.48
N ALA A 309 26.87 -5.99 -15.65
CA ALA A 309 25.45 -6.28 -15.84
C ALA A 309 25.12 -7.76 -15.55
N LYS A 310 25.96 -8.71 -16.01
CA LYS A 310 25.79 -10.13 -15.68
C LYS A 310 25.90 -10.41 -14.18
N THR A 311 26.85 -9.77 -13.49
CA THR A 311 26.99 -9.91 -12.04
C THR A 311 25.78 -9.35 -11.31
N ARG A 312 25.19 -8.23 -11.77
CA ARG A 312 23.93 -7.70 -11.22
C ARG A 312 22.76 -8.66 -11.41
N ALA A 313 22.61 -9.26 -12.59
CA ALA A 313 21.58 -10.27 -12.83
C ALA A 313 21.71 -11.48 -11.90
N ARG A 314 22.94 -11.96 -11.68
CA ARG A 314 23.21 -13.03 -10.69
C ARG A 314 22.95 -12.60 -9.24
N ALA A 315 23.26 -11.35 -8.89
CA ALA A 315 22.94 -10.83 -7.57
C ALA A 315 21.43 -10.86 -7.31
N GLN A 316 20.61 -10.55 -8.34
CA GLN A 316 19.15 -10.65 -8.26
C GLN A 316 18.67 -12.10 -8.09
N GLU A 317 19.31 -13.08 -8.74
CA GLU A 317 18.99 -14.51 -8.53
C GLU A 317 19.20 -14.93 -7.05
N TYR A 318 20.27 -14.46 -6.41
CA TYR A 318 20.48 -14.70 -4.98
C TYR A 318 19.49 -13.94 -4.10
N ALA A 319 19.08 -12.73 -4.51
CA ALA A 319 18.05 -11.98 -3.82
C ALA A 319 16.69 -12.69 -3.87
N ASP A 320 16.33 -13.32 -5.00
CA ASP A 320 15.11 -14.13 -5.12
C ASP A 320 15.13 -15.35 -4.19
N CYS A 321 16.26 -16.05 -4.12
CA CYS A 321 16.45 -17.15 -3.18
C CYS A 321 16.34 -16.69 -1.71
N GLN A 322 16.91 -15.52 -1.38
CA GLN A 322 16.77 -14.93 -0.05
C GLN A 322 15.31 -14.53 0.23
N LEU A 323 14.57 -14.06 -0.77
CA LEU A 323 13.14 -13.74 -0.66
C LEU A 323 12.33 -14.99 -0.33
N ASP A 324 12.60 -16.13 -0.96
CA ASP A 324 11.91 -17.40 -0.65
C ASP A 324 12.10 -17.82 0.82
N HIS A 325 13.31 -17.68 1.35
CA HIS A 325 13.58 -17.92 2.76
C HIS A 325 12.89 -16.90 3.67
N ASN A 326 12.79 -15.64 3.26
CA ASN A 326 12.08 -14.61 4.00
C ASN A 326 10.58 -14.90 4.08
N ILE A 327 9.94 -15.26 2.95
CA ILE A 327 8.53 -15.65 2.88
C ILE A 327 8.26 -16.83 3.80
N HIS A 328 9.09 -17.87 3.75
CA HIS A 328 8.92 -19.05 4.59
C HIS A 328 9.00 -18.69 6.09
N ARG A 329 10.00 -17.90 6.47
CA ARG A 329 10.18 -17.42 7.85
C ARG A 329 9.02 -16.56 8.33
N GLU A 330 8.53 -15.65 7.49
CA GLU A 330 7.40 -14.78 7.79
C GLU A 330 6.12 -15.58 8.02
N LEU A 331 5.78 -16.51 7.12
CA LEU A 331 4.61 -17.39 7.29
C LEU A 331 4.71 -18.25 8.54
N THR A 332 5.89 -18.84 8.80
CA THR A 332 6.12 -19.64 10.01
C THR A 332 5.94 -18.80 11.27
N ALA A 333 6.47 -17.58 11.30
CA ALA A 333 6.32 -16.67 12.43
C ALA A 333 4.83 -16.28 12.64
N SER A 334 4.12 -15.91 11.57
CA SER A 334 2.69 -15.54 11.65
C SER A 334 1.80 -16.69 12.12
N LEU A 335 2.04 -17.92 11.64
CA LEU A 335 1.32 -19.10 12.12
C LEU A 335 1.61 -19.41 13.59
N SER A 336 2.89 -19.41 13.98
CA SER A 336 3.26 -19.64 15.39
C SER A 336 2.64 -18.59 16.33
N ARG A 337 2.49 -17.35 15.87
CA ARG A 337 1.83 -16.28 16.61
C ARG A 337 0.32 -16.50 16.71
N LEU A 338 -0.33 -16.96 15.65
CA LEU A 338 -1.76 -17.29 15.67
C LEU A 338 -2.05 -18.45 16.64
N ASP A 339 -1.23 -19.48 16.63
CA ASP A 339 -1.35 -20.62 17.55
C ASP A 339 -1.17 -20.16 19.01
N LEU A 340 -0.15 -19.34 19.27
CA LEU A 340 0.08 -18.77 20.61
C LEU A 340 -1.11 -17.91 21.08
N LEU A 341 -1.64 -17.05 20.21
CA LEU A 341 -2.79 -16.20 20.55
C LEU A 341 -4.05 -17.04 20.80
N ALA A 342 -4.25 -18.11 20.03
CA ALA A 342 -5.35 -19.04 20.23
C ALA A 342 -5.25 -19.76 21.59
N ASP A 343 -4.07 -20.22 21.97
CA ASP A 343 -3.82 -20.85 23.28
C ASP A 343 -4.03 -19.85 24.43
N CYS A 344 -3.50 -18.62 24.30
CA CYS A 344 -3.71 -17.55 25.27
C CYS A 344 -5.20 -17.22 25.45
N LEU A 345 -5.96 -17.13 24.34
CA LEU A 345 -7.41 -16.92 24.39
C LEU A 345 -8.12 -18.03 25.18
N GLN A 346 -7.77 -19.30 24.94
CA GLN A 346 -8.38 -20.42 25.66
C GLN A 346 -8.07 -20.38 27.17
N LEU A 347 -6.82 -20.07 27.53
CA LEU A 347 -6.41 -19.95 28.94
C LEU A 347 -7.13 -18.80 29.65
N GLU A 348 -7.24 -17.65 28.98
CA GLU A 348 -7.91 -16.47 29.54
C GLU A 348 -9.43 -16.64 29.61
N GLU A 349 -10.07 -17.33 28.67
CA GLU A 349 -11.48 -17.72 28.80
C GLU A 349 -11.72 -18.64 30.02
N GLY A 350 -10.80 -19.57 30.27
CA GLY A 350 -10.83 -20.41 31.47
C GLY A 350 -10.60 -19.62 32.77
N ARG A 351 -9.76 -18.58 32.73
CA ARG A 351 -9.52 -17.65 33.84
C ARG A 351 -10.75 -16.78 34.11
N LEU A 352 -11.39 -16.24 33.07
CA LEU A 352 -12.57 -15.40 33.17
C LEU A 352 -13.69 -16.11 33.92
N ARG A 353 -13.99 -17.38 33.60
CA ARG A 353 -15.02 -18.16 34.32
C ARG A 353 -14.76 -18.25 35.82
N LYS A 354 -13.49 -18.42 36.23
CA LYS A 354 -13.12 -18.47 37.65
C LYS A 354 -13.20 -17.10 38.32
N LEU A 355 -12.88 -16.03 37.57
CA LEU A 355 -12.99 -14.66 38.05
C LEU A 355 -14.45 -14.23 38.19
N GLU A 356 -15.34 -14.69 37.31
CA GLU A 356 -16.79 -14.50 37.44
C GLU A 356 -17.32 -15.18 38.72
N ASP A 357 -16.96 -16.44 38.96
CA ASP A 357 -17.32 -17.14 40.21
C ASP A 357 -16.75 -16.45 41.46
N TYR A 358 -15.51 -15.97 41.37
CA TYR A 358 -14.84 -15.23 42.45
C TYR A 358 -15.53 -13.89 42.72
N TRP A 359 -15.89 -13.17 41.65
CA TRP A 359 -16.63 -11.91 41.70
C TRP A 359 -17.98 -12.10 42.40
N THR A 360 -18.80 -13.04 41.93
CA THR A 360 -20.13 -13.30 42.51
C THR A 360 -20.03 -13.61 44.00
N LYS A 361 -19.06 -14.45 44.41
CA LYS A 361 -18.87 -14.78 45.83
C LYS A 361 -18.41 -13.59 46.67
N THR A 362 -17.56 -12.74 46.11
CA THR A 362 -17.02 -11.57 46.81
C THR A 362 -18.09 -10.49 46.96
N GLU A 363 -18.85 -10.23 45.91
CA GLU A 363 -20.00 -9.31 45.91
C GLU A 363 -21.07 -9.76 46.93
N ASP A 364 -21.40 -11.05 46.93
CA ASP A 364 -22.31 -11.66 47.90
C ASP A 364 -21.81 -11.52 49.35
N ALA A 365 -20.51 -11.70 49.59
CA ALA A 365 -19.95 -11.57 50.92
C ALA A 365 -19.87 -10.10 51.37
N TYR A 366 -19.59 -9.17 50.45
CA TYR A 366 -19.60 -7.73 50.71
C TYR A 366 -21.01 -7.20 51.01
N SER A 367 -22.03 -7.66 50.26
CA SER A 367 -23.42 -7.27 50.50
C SER A 367 -23.92 -7.73 51.87
N ARG A 368 -23.40 -8.86 52.38
CA ARG A 368 -23.62 -9.35 53.75
C ARG A 368 -22.76 -8.67 54.82
N GLY A 369 -21.85 -7.76 54.44
CA GLY A 369 -20.94 -7.08 55.37
C GLY A 369 -19.83 -7.95 55.94
N VAL A 370 -19.50 -9.07 55.28
CA VAL A 370 -18.44 -9.99 55.70
C VAL A 370 -17.08 -9.62 55.09
N MET A 371 -17.07 -8.84 54.01
CA MET A 371 -15.87 -8.40 53.29
C MET A 371 -15.74 -6.88 53.30
N ASN A 372 -14.49 -6.41 53.12
CA ASN A 372 -14.17 -4.98 53.09
C ASN A 372 -14.24 -4.41 51.67
N SER A 373 -14.30 -3.09 51.56
CA SER A 373 -14.40 -2.38 50.27
C SER A 373 -13.19 -2.62 49.33
N PRO A 374 -11.93 -2.70 49.81
CA PRO A 374 -10.79 -3.01 48.95
C PRO A 374 -10.85 -4.41 48.31
N ASP A 375 -11.44 -5.40 49.00
CA ASP A 375 -11.56 -6.75 48.46
C ASP A 375 -12.58 -6.80 47.31
N LEU A 376 -13.67 -6.04 47.42
CA LEU A 376 -14.65 -5.89 46.35
C LEU A 376 -14.03 -5.15 45.16
N ALA A 377 -13.38 -4.01 45.40
CA ALA A 377 -12.71 -3.22 44.36
C ALA A 377 -11.65 -4.05 43.62
N GLY A 378 -10.82 -4.80 44.35
CA GLY A 378 -9.82 -5.70 43.77
C GLY A 378 -10.42 -6.89 43.01
N ALA A 379 -11.60 -7.37 43.40
CA ALA A 379 -12.31 -8.41 42.63
C ALA A 379 -12.87 -7.86 41.32
N ALA A 380 -13.48 -6.67 41.35
CA ALA A 380 -13.98 -5.96 40.16
C ALA A 380 -12.85 -5.68 39.17
N GLU A 381 -11.71 -5.18 39.70
CA GLU A 381 -10.53 -4.88 38.90
C GLU A 381 -10.01 -6.10 38.15
N ARG A 382 -9.80 -7.23 38.83
CA ARG A 382 -9.30 -8.45 38.17
C ARG A 382 -10.25 -8.95 37.08
N LEU A 383 -11.57 -8.82 37.30
CA LEU A 383 -12.58 -9.20 36.31
C LEU A 383 -12.52 -8.28 35.09
N LEU A 384 -12.46 -6.97 35.31
CA LEU A 384 -12.32 -5.97 34.24
C LEU A 384 -11.04 -6.18 33.43
N GLU A 385 -9.90 -6.35 34.10
CA GLU A 385 -8.60 -6.59 33.45
C GLU A 385 -8.65 -7.84 32.56
N SER A 386 -9.24 -8.95 33.04
CA SER A 386 -9.35 -10.18 32.24
C SER A 386 -10.28 -9.99 31.04
N ARG A 387 -11.42 -9.28 31.20
CA ARG A 387 -12.32 -8.95 30.08
C ARG A 387 -11.63 -8.08 29.03
N LEU A 388 -10.90 -7.06 29.45
CA LEU A 388 -10.10 -6.21 28.55
C LEU A 388 -9.01 -7.02 27.85
N HIS A 389 -8.33 -7.90 28.57
CA HIS A 389 -7.29 -8.73 28.00
C HIS A 389 -7.84 -9.70 26.93
N ILE A 390 -9.01 -10.30 27.14
CA ILE A 390 -9.69 -11.10 26.11
C ILE A 390 -10.01 -10.27 24.87
N LEU A 391 -10.49 -9.03 25.03
CA LEU A 391 -10.74 -8.14 23.89
C LEU A 391 -9.45 -7.79 23.14
N GLN A 392 -8.35 -7.52 23.86
CA GLN A 392 -7.03 -7.28 23.27
C GLN A 392 -6.55 -8.49 22.47
N LEU A 393 -6.61 -9.69 23.07
CA LEU A 393 -6.21 -10.93 22.40
C LEU A 393 -7.05 -11.21 21.14
N LYS A 394 -8.35 -10.93 21.17
CA LYS A 394 -9.23 -11.07 19.99
C LYS A 394 -8.87 -10.09 18.87
N ARG A 395 -8.55 -8.85 19.21
CA ARG A 395 -8.07 -7.85 18.26
C ARG A 395 -6.71 -8.26 17.68
N ASP A 396 -5.76 -8.63 18.52
CA ASP A 396 -4.42 -9.04 18.09
C ASP A 396 -4.48 -10.31 17.22
N TYR A 397 -5.44 -11.22 17.49
CA TYR A 397 -5.74 -12.36 16.63
C TYR A 397 -6.28 -11.92 15.25
N ALA A 398 -7.18 -10.94 15.21
CA ALA A 398 -7.67 -10.39 13.94
C ALA A 398 -6.55 -9.69 13.14
N PHE A 399 -5.69 -8.92 13.80
CA PHE A 399 -4.53 -8.27 13.18
C PHE A 399 -3.56 -9.29 12.57
N THR A 400 -3.25 -10.36 13.32
CA THR A 400 -2.35 -11.41 12.84
C THR A 400 -2.95 -12.23 11.71
N LEU A 401 -4.27 -12.41 11.66
CA LEU A 401 -4.95 -12.99 10.50
C LEU A 401 -4.86 -12.09 9.27
N ILE A 402 -5.03 -10.78 9.43
CA ILE A 402 -4.88 -9.79 8.36
C ILE A 402 -3.43 -9.82 7.84
N ASP A 403 -2.45 -9.79 8.73
CA ASP A 403 -1.03 -9.86 8.37
C ASP A 403 -0.67 -11.19 7.69
N LEU A 404 -1.24 -12.31 8.15
CA LEU A 404 -1.10 -13.60 7.47
C LEU A 404 -1.67 -13.54 6.05
N SER A 405 -2.86 -12.96 5.86
CA SER A 405 -3.47 -12.86 4.53
C SER A 405 -2.62 -12.03 3.57
N ALA A 406 -2.04 -10.92 4.06
CA ALA A 406 -1.10 -10.10 3.32
C ALA A 406 0.19 -10.87 3.02
N ALA A 407 0.72 -11.62 3.98
CA ALA A 407 1.88 -12.49 3.81
C ALA A 407 1.64 -13.65 2.82
N VAL A 408 0.40 -14.04 2.54
CA VAL A 408 0.09 -15.00 1.47
C VAL A 408 -0.07 -14.28 0.12
N GLY A 409 -0.30 -12.98 0.12
CA GLY A 409 -0.59 -12.19 -1.08
C GLY A 409 -2.07 -12.20 -1.46
N CYS A 410 -2.96 -12.43 -0.49
CA CYS A 410 -4.41 -12.39 -0.66
C CYS A 410 -4.97 -11.05 -0.16
N TYR A 411 -6.14 -10.67 -0.66
CA TYR A 411 -6.83 -9.45 -0.24
C TYR A 411 -7.77 -9.73 0.96
N PRO A 412 -7.77 -8.87 2.02
CA PRO A 412 -8.73 -8.99 3.13
C PRO A 412 -10.18 -8.68 2.67
N PRO A 413 -11.23 -9.36 3.18
CA PRO A 413 -11.18 -10.20 4.37
C PRO A 413 -10.94 -11.70 4.09
N PHE A 414 -11.13 -12.20 2.87
CA PHE A 414 -10.91 -13.62 2.54
C PHE A 414 -10.71 -13.80 1.04
N GLY A 415 -9.66 -14.50 0.63
CA GLY A 415 -9.56 -14.94 -0.75
C GLY A 415 -8.24 -15.58 -1.10
N CYS A 416 -8.04 -16.84 -0.69
CA CYS A 416 -7.13 -17.79 -1.37
C CYS A 416 -7.45 -19.27 -1.10
N CYS A 417 -8.26 -19.65 -0.09
CA CYS A 417 -8.39 -21.06 0.30
C CYS A 417 -9.78 -21.70 0.22
N GLU A 418 -10.86 -20.98 -0.14
CA GLU A 418 -12.20 -21.59 -0.23
C GLU A 418 -13.04 -21.24 -1.47
N GLU A 419 -12.66 -20.28 -2.30
CA GLU A 419 -13.37 -19.99 -3.56
C GLU A 419 -12.38 -19.85 -4.72
N GLU A 420 -12.81 -20.35 -5.87
CA GLU A 420 -12.08 -20.60 -7.11
C GLU A 420 -10.95 -19.61 -7.39
N THR A 421 -9.75 -20.14 -7.62
CA THR A 421 -8.62 -19.40 -8.17
C THR A 421 -9.05 -18.66 -9.44
N PRO A 422 -8.98 -17.32 -9.51
CA PRO A 422 -8.86 -16.68 -10.80
C PRO A 422 -7.50 -17.14 -11.35
N GLY A 423 -7.51 -17.67 -12.56
CA GLY A 423 -6.30 -18.08 -13.27
C GLY A 423 -5.33 -16.91 -13.50
N PRO A 424 -4.26 -17.10 -14.27
CA PRO A 424 -3.23 -16.09 -14.53
C PRO A 424 -3.70 -14.92 -15.43
N THR A 425 -4.95 -14.45 -15.28
CA THR A 425 -5.60 -13.44 -16.12
C THR A 425 -5.60 -12.02 -15.53
N ALA A 426 -5.12 -11.83 -14.30
CA ALA A 426 -5.06 -10.48 -13.67
C ALA A 426 -4.17 -9.47 -14.44
N TYR A 427 -3.37 -9.95 -15.40
CA TYR A 427 -2.55 -9.10 -16.27
C TYR A 427 -3.37 -8.36 -17.35
N ASP A 428 -4.49 -8.94 -17.81
CA ASP A 428 -5.37 -8.31 -18.82
C ASP A 428 -6.41 -7.38 -18.16
N GLU A 429 -6.76 -7.62 -16.90
CA GLU A 429 -7.69 -6.74 -16.16
C GLU A 429 -7.03 -5.43 -15.74
N GLY A 430 -5.76 -5.45 -15.30
CA GLY A 430 -5.01 -4.21 -15.01
C GLY A 430 -4.91 -3.26 -16.21
N ALA A 431 -4.86 -3.78 -17.44
CA ALA A 431 -4.93 -2.98 -18.66
C ALA A 431 -6.32 -2.38 -18.90
N SER A 432 -7.40 -3.11 -18.55
CA SER A 432 -8.79 -2.65 -18.65
C SER A 432 -9.09 -1.47 -17.71
N TRP A 433 -8.56 -1.48 -16.48
CA TRP A 433 -8.80 -0.41 -15.50
C TRP A 433 -7.97 0.86 -15.80
N VAL A 434 -6.76 0.71 -16.34
CA VAL A 434 -5.96 1.86 -16.82
C VAL A 434 -6.66 2.55 -18.00
N SER A 435 -7.27 1.79 -18.91
CA SER A 435 -8.10 2.37 -19.98
C SER A 435 -9.35 3.09 -19.46
N GLN A 436 -10.01 2.56 -18.40
CA GLN A 436 -11.17 3.22 -17.79
C GLN A 436 -10.81 4.48 -16.99
N ALA A 437 -9.64 4.49 -16.33
CA ALA A 437 -9.12 5.67 -15.65
C ALA A 437 -8.69 6.77 -16.64
N GLN A 438 -8.24 6.40 -17.84
CA GLN A 438 -7.99 7.35 -18.94
C GLN A 438 -9.29 7.97 -19.49
N GLU A 439 -10.39 7.21 -19.56
CA GLU A 439 -11.70 7.73 -19.97
C GLU A 439 -12.34 8.69 -18.96
N GLN A 440 -12.07 8.54 -17.66
CA GLN A 440 -12.61 9.45 -16.62
C GLN A 440 -11.79 10.74 -16.44
N ALA A 441 -10.60 10.83 -17.05
CA ALA A 441 -9.73 12.01 -17.00
C ALA A 441 -9.85 12.92 -18.23
N GLN A 442 -10.61 12.51 -19.25
CA GLN A 442 -11.04 13.34 -20.40
C GLN A 442 -12.43 13.91 -20.14
#